data_AF-A0A074LF13-F1
#
_entry.id   AF-A0A074LF13-F1
#
_cell.length_a   1.000
_cell.length_b   1.000
_cell.length_c   1.000
_cell.angle_alpha   90.00
_cell.angle_beta   90.00
_cell.angle_gamma   90.00
#
_symmetry.space_group_name_H-M   'P 1'
#
loop_
_entity.id
_entity.type
_entity.pdbx_description
1 polymer ?
#
loop_
_entity_poly.entity_id
_entity_poly.type
_entity_poly.pdbx_seq_one_letter_code
_entity_poly.pdbx_strand_id
1 'polypeptide(L)'
;MKKMILYLFVSAIFLACTTPKSEEDRFVYEEDRIVDTETGDEYTLEDESSYVVTHPDGEQEVVSREEAPFYGTEGLDEYMRQYSDRLAERKEAAMLEHKNQIKAARAERYSEYSDDQLLERFNRLHNENAPYEEQMDVMAELVERGVVGEDDAPGLLEVDAREIDFDISYDPSETAPTYPN
;
A
#
# COMPACT_ATOMS: atom_id res chain seq x y z
N MET A 1 -18.26 72.46 9.48
CA MET A 1 -16.99 72.84 8.83
C MET A 1 -15.92 72.87 9.92
N LYS A 2 -14.80 72.12 9.95
CA LYS A 2 -13.93 71.55 8.92
C LYS A 2 -13.31 70.23 9.45
N LYS A 3 -13.50 69.18 8.65
CA LYS A 3 -12.59 68.09 8.25
C LYS A 3 -11.66 67.46 9.30
N MET A 4 -12.09 66.26 9.66
CA MET A 4 -11.36 65.08 10.08
C MET A 4 -10.34 64.60 9.00
N ILE A 5 -9.43 63.73 9.45
CA ILE A 5 -8.67 62.70 8.71
C ILE A 5 -7.19 63.02 8.44
N LEU A 6 -6.41 62.54 9.43
CA LEU A 6 -5.07 61.98 9.38
C LEU A 6 -4.83 61.12 8.11
N TYR A 7 -3.85 61.49 7.28
CA TYR A 7 -3.17 60.57 6.37
C TYR A 7 -1.71 61.00 6.28
N LEU A 8 -0.84 60.22 6.93
CA LEU A 8 0.61 60.33 6.82
C LEU A 8 1.14 58.90 6.75
N PHE A 9 2.10 58.68 5.86
CA PHE A 9 2.78 57.43 5.51
C PHE A 9 2.09 56.51 4.50
N VAL A 10 2.19 56.89 3.22
CA VAL A 10 2.50 55.93 2.15
C VAL A 10 3.81 56.37 1.54
N SER A 11 4.92 55.87 2.07
CA SER A 11 6.20 55.85 1.38
C SER A 11 6.49 54.39 1.07
N ALA A 12 6.40 54.08 -0.22
CA ALA A 12 6.58 52.77 -0.81
C ALA A 12 7.92 52.15 -0.40
N ILE A 13 7.86 51.08 0.38
CA ILE A 13 8.90 50.06 0.41
C ILE A 13 8.47 49.01 -0.63
N PHE A 14 8.75 49.29 -1.91
CA PHE A 14 8.73 48.29 -2.98
C PHE A 14 10.16 48.04 -3.46
N LEU A 15 11.03 47.71 -2.52
CA LEU A 15 12.24 46.94 -2.78
C LEU A 15 12.18 45.74 -1.85
N ALA A 16 11.15 44.90 -2.04
CA ALA A 16 11.24 43.51 -1.62
C ALA A 16 12.42 42.93 -2.40
N CYS A 17 13.39 42.46 -1.64
CA CYS A 17 14.61 41.82 -2.12
C CYS A 17 14.23 40.77 -3.17
N THR A 18 14.63 40.97 -4.43
CA THR A 18 14.89 39.86 -5.34
C THR A 18 16.18 39.21 -4.86
N THR A 19 16.08 38.48 -3.76
CA THR A 19 17.06 37.44 -3.46
C THR A 19 16.89 36.42 -4.57
N PRO A 20 17.93 36.11 -5.36
CA PRO A 20 17.83 34.99 -6.29
C PRO A 20 17.41 33.78 -5.47
N LYS A 21 16.28 33.15 -5.85
CA LYS A 21 15.89 31.85 -5.29
C LYS A 21 17.10 30.94 -5.41
N SER A 22 17.44 30.25 -4.33
CA SER A 22 18.49 29.24 -4.42
C SER A 22 18.00 28.14 -5.37
N GLU A 23 18.90 27.39 -6.02
CA GLU A 23 18.51 26.27 -6.88
C GLU A 23 17.66 25.23 -6.13
N GLU A 24 17.77 25.18 -4.80
CA GLU A 24 16.95 24.34 -3.91
C GLU A 24 15.49 24.82 -3.78
N ASP A 25 15.20 26.12 -3.98
CA ASP A 25 13.84 26.68 -3.92
C ASP A 25 13.06 26.52 -5.24
N ARG A 26 13.70 25.96 -6.27
CA ARG A 26 13.08 25.70 -7.58
C ARG A 26 12.18 24.47 -7.55
N PHE A 27 12.57 23.44 -6.79
CA PHE A 27 11.90 22.14 -6.78
C PHE A 27 11.04 21.98 -5.53
N VAL A 28 9.78 21.62 -5.72
CA VAL A 28 8.86 21.28 -4.63
C VAL A 28 8.69 19.77 -4.59
N TYR A 29 9.13 19.17 -3.48
CA TYR A 29 9.02 17.72 -3.23
C TYR A 29 7.66 17.43 -2.58
N GLU A 30 6.74 16.88 -3.36
CA GLU A 30 5.41 16.45 -2.89
C GLU A 30 5.43 14.96 -2.55
N GLU A 31 4.30 14.36 -2.18
CA GLU A 31 4.27 12.97 -1.70
C GLU A 31 4.73 11.96 -2.78
N ASP A 32 4.21 12.10 -4.00
CA ASP A 32 4.43 11.13 -5.08
C ASP A 32 5.12 11.75 -6.31
N ARG A 33 5.54 13.03 -6.25
CA ARG A 33 6.18 13.73 -7.36
C ARG A 33 7.06 14.89 -6.91
N ILE A 34 7.93 15.33 -7.80
CA ILE A 34 8.76 16.54 -7.66
C ILE A 34 8.29 17.54 -8.72
N VAL A 35 8.00 18.78 -8.33
CA VAL A 35 7.50 19.81 -9.24
C VAL A 35 8.57 20.87 -9.45
N ASP A 36 8.94 21.10 -10.71
CA ASP A 36 9.79 22.22 -11.09
C ASP A 36 8.93 23.49 -11.21
N THR A 37 9.13 24.43 -10.28
CA THR A 37 8.32 25.66 -10.24
C THR A 37 8.68 26.69 -11.30
N GLU A 38 9.77 26.49 -12.05
CA GLU A 38 10.16 27.36 -13.16
C GLU A 38 9.57 26.91 -14.50
N THR A 39 9.61 25.60 -14.78
CA THR A 39 9.10 25.05 -16.04
C THR A 39 7.65 24.56 -15.94
N GLY A 40 7.22 24.18 -14.73
CA GLY A 40 5.94 23.51 -14.49
C GLY A 40 5.99 22.01 -14.77
N ASP A 41 7.17 21.44 -14.99
CA ASP A 41 7.32 20.00 -15.20
C ASP A 41 7.12 19.24 -13.89
N GLU A 42 6.44 18.10 -13.98
CA GLU A 42 6.21 17.19 -12.85
C GLU A 42 6.96 15.88 -13.07
N TYR A 43 7.81 15.52 -12.11
CA TYR A 43 8.63 14.32 -12.14
C TYR A 43 8.06 13.30 -11.17
N THR A 44 7.54 12.20 -11.70
CA THR A 44 7.04 11.06 -10.92
C THR A 44 8.01 9.90 -11.06
N LEU A 45 8.37 9.28 -9.93
CA LEU A 45 9.26 8.11 -9.96
C LEU A 45 8.56 6.94 -10.66
N GLU A 46 9.18 6.42 -11.72
CA GLU A 46 8.68 5.22 -12.43
C GLU A 46 9.32 3.95 -11.85
N ASP A 47 10.65 3.98 -11.68
CA ASP A 47 11.42 2.96 -11.00
C ASP A 47 12.60 3.58 -10.21
N GLU A 48 13.44 2.75 -9.58
CA GLU A 48 14.56 3.25 -8.76
C GLU A 48 15.60 4.10 -9.53
N SER A 49 15.54 4.07 -10.86
CA SER A 49 16.51 4.65 -11.78
C SER A 49 15.95 5.68 -12.77
N SER A 50 14.62 5.85 -12.87
CA SER A 50 13.99 6.77 -13.82
C SER A 50 12.80 7.56 -13.25
N TYR A 51 12.53 8.68 -13.91
CA TYR A 51 11.34 9.49 -13.72
C TYR A 51 10.53 9.55 -15.01
N VAL A 52 9.21 9.50 -14.88
CA VAL A 52 8.30 10.02 -15.90
C VAL A 52 8.14 11.51 -15.66
N VAL A 53 8.52 12.32 -16.63
CA VAL A 53 8.30 13.76 -16.67
C VAL A 53 6.99 14.02 -17.37
N THR A 54 6.08 14.76 -16.75
CA THR A 54 4.88 15.30 -17.39
C THR A 54 5.05 16.80 -17.56
N HIS A 55 5.08 17.25 -18.81
CA HIS A 55 5.19 18.65 -19.17
C HIS A 55 3.85 19.39 -19.01
N PRO A 56 3.84 20.74 -18.93
CA PRO A 56 2.60 21.52 -18.79
C PRO A 56 1.59 21.37 -19.92
N ASP A 57 2.03 20.96 -21.11
CA ASP A 57 1.18 20.67 -22.26
C ASP A 57 0.62 19.23 -22.27
N GLY A 58 1.04 18.41 -21.29
CA GLY A 58 0.63 17.03 -21.10
C GLY A 58 1.50 16.02 -21.86
N GLU A 59 2.54 16.45 -22.57
CA GLU A 59 3.53 15.53 -23.14
C GLU A 59 4.29 14.82 -22.01
N GLN A 60 4.65 13.55 -22.24
CA GLN A 60 5.37 12.73 -21.27
C GLN A 60 6.64 12.16 -21.87
N GLU A 61 7.71 12.18 -21.07
CA GLU A 61 8.97 11.52 -21.41
C GLU A 61 9.55 10.80 -20.19
N VAL A 62 10.39 9.79 -20.43
CA VAL A 62 11.12 9.08 -19.39
C VAL A 62 12.55 9.60 -19.39
N VAL A 63 13.00 10.09 -18.23
CA VAL A 63 14.37 10.57 -18.03
C VAL A 63 15.06 9.72 -16.99
N SER A 64 16.36 9.48 -17.17
CA SER A 64 17.13 8.79 -16.14
C SER A 64 17.30 9.69 -14.91
N ARG A 65 17.47 9.07 -13.74
CA ARG A 65 17.67 9.80 -12.48
C ARG A 65 18.87 10.74 -12.53
N GLU A 66 19.93 10.37 -13.22
CA GLU A 66 21.16 11.17 -13.35
C GLU A 66 20.99 12.39 -14.25
N GLU A 67 20.00 12.37 -15.14
CA GLU A 67 19.65 13.49 -16.05
C GLU A 67 18.67 14.47 -15.42
N ALA A 68 18.05 14.11 -14.28
CA ALA A 68 17.11 14.98 -13.60
C ALA A 68 17.81 16.25 -13.07
N PRO A 69 17.20 17.43 -13.20
CA PRO A 69 17.84 18.71 -12.88
C PRO A 69 18.10 18.90 -11.37
N PHE A 70 17.48 18.07 -10.52
CA PHE A 70 17.67 18.02 -9.07
C PHE A 70 18.56 16.86 -8.61
N TYR A 71 19.22 16.15 -9.54
CA TYR A 71 20.13 15.05 -9.20
C TYR A 71 21.29 15.53 -8.31
N GLY A 72 21.58 14.75 -7.27
CA GLY A 72 22.66 15.04 -6.32
C GLY A 72 22.37 16.17 -5.33
N THR A 73 21.14 16.66 -5.26
CA THR A 73 20.72 17.65 -4.25
C THR A 73 20.37 16.98 -2.92
N GLU A 74 20.58 17.67 -1.80
CA GLU A 74 20.16 17.18 -0.47
C GLU A 74 18.64 16.95 -0.40
N GLY A 75 17.86 17.80 -1.08
CA GLY A 75 16.40 17.68 -1.18
C GLY A 75 15.95 16.37 -1.84
N LEU A 76 16.64 15.94 -2.91
CA LEU A 76 16.37 14.65 -3.53
C LEU A 76 16.69 13.49 -2.59
N ASP A 77 17.82 13.54 -1.86
CA ASP A 77 18.21 12.48 -0.94
C ASP A 77 17.22 12.33 0.23
N GLU A 78 16.71 13.45 0.76
CA GLU A 78 15.65 13.43 1.76
C GLU A 78 14.33 12.89 1.19
N TYR A 79 13.93 13.35 0.00
CA TYR A 79 12.74 12.87 -0.69
C TYR A 79 12.78 11.35 -0.91
N MET A 80 13.89 10.81 -1.41
CA MET A 80 14.02 9.37 -1.66
C MET A 80 13.96 8.55 -0.38
N ARG A 81 14.49 9.06 0.73
CA ARG A 81 14.37 8.41 2.04
C ARG A 81 12.91 8.35 2.49
N GLN A 82 12.21 9.49 2.46
CA GLN A 82 10.80 9.56 2.86
C GLN A 82 9.92 8.70 1.94
N TYR A 83 10.20 8.70 0.64
CA TYR A 83 9.50 7.88 -0.35
C TYR A 83 9.67 6.38 -0.05
N SER A 84 10.88 5.93 0.27
CA SER A 84 11.15 4.55 0.68
C SER A 84 10.37 4.16 1.94
N ASP A 85 10.33 5.04 2.94
CA ASP A 85 9.58 4.79 4.19
C ASP A 85 8.07 4.67 3.88
N ARG A 86 7.52 5.58 3.08
CA ARG A 86 6.12 5.53 2.64
C ARG A 86 5.80 4.28 1.83
N LEU A 87 6.70 3.83 0.95
CA LEU A 87 6.52 2.58 0.20
C LEU A 87 6.46 1.37 1.14
N ALA A 88 7.29 1.34 2.18
CA ALA A 88 7.25 0.28 3.17
C ALA A 88 5.91 0.28 3.93
N GLU A 89 5.43 1.45 4.36
CA GLU A 89 4.13 1.60 5.03
C GLU A 89 2.96 1.19 4.12
N ARG A 90 2.94 1.64 2.86
CA ARG A 90 1.92 1.28 1.86
C ARG A 90 1.91 -0.24 1.61
N LYS A 91 3.09 -0.87 1.55
CA LYS A 91 3.21 -2.33 1.38
C LYS A 91 2.67 -3.08 2.60
N GLU A 92 3.01 -2.65 3.81
CA GLU A 92 2.50 -3.25 5.03
C GLU A 92 0.97 -3.11 5.12
N ALA A 93 0.43 -1.93 4.82
CA ALA A 93 -0.99 -1.68 4.79
C ALA A 93 -1.71 -2.57 3.76
N ALA A 94 -1.18 -2.70 2.54
CA ALA A 94 -1.74 -3.56 1.51
C ALA A 94 -1.72 -5.04 1.91
N MET A 95 -0.64 -5.51 2.55
CA MET A 95 -0.56 -6.88 3.07
C MET A 95 -1.59 -7.13 4.17
N LEU A 96 -1.77 -6.18 5.10
CA LEU A 96 -2.78 -6.27 6.15
C LEU A 96 -4.20 -6.26 5.58
N GLU A 97 -4.47 -5.39 4.61
CA GLU A 97 -5.76 -5.34 3.92
C GLU A 97 -6.06 -6.67 3.23
N HIS A 98 -5.09 -7.25 2.53
CA HIS A 98 -5.24 -8.54 1.88
C HIS A 98 -5.56 -9.67 2.88
N LYS A 99 -4.82 -9.73 4.00
CA LYS A 99 -5.11 -10.68 5.09
C LYS A 99 -6.53 -10.53 5.64
N ASN A 100 -6.97 -9.29 5.87
CA ASN A 100 -8.33 -9.01 6.34
C ASN A 100 -9.39 -9.43 5.31
N GLN A 101 -9.13 -9.26 4.01
CA GLN A 101 -10.03 -9.74 2.95
C GLN A 101 -10.16 -11.26 2.96
N ILE A 102 -9.05 -11.98 3.13
CA ILE A 102 -9.05 -13.45 3.24
C ILE A 102 -9.88 -13.90 4.44
N LYS A 103 -9.63 -13.32 5.62
CA LYS A 103 -10.39 -13.62 6.84
C LYS A 103 -11.87 -13.33 6.69
N ALA A 104 -12.23 -12.19 6.09
CA ALA A 104 -13.63 -11.82 5.86
C ALA A 104 -14.33 -12.79 4.90
N ALA A 105 -13.68 -13.17 3.80
CA ALA A 105 -14.21 -14.13 2.84
C ALA A 105 -14.42 -15.52 3.46
N ARG A 106 -13.48 -15.95 4.31
CA ARG A 106 -13.58 -17.21 5.07
C ARG A 106 -14.72 -17.18 6.09
N ALA A 107 -14.81 -16.12 6.88
CA ALA A 107 -15.89 -15.94 7.85
C ALA A 107 -17.26 -15.91 7.17
N GLU A 108 -17.38 -15.28 6.00
CA GLU A 108 -18.60 -15.32 5.19
C GLU A 108 -18.92 -16.75 4.73
N ARG A 109 -17.92 -17.48 4.21
CA ARG A 109 -18.06 -18.87 3.74
C ARG A 109 -18.58 -19.81 4.81
N TYR A 110 -18.15 -19.63 6.06
CA TYR A 110 -18.51 -20.50 7.19
C TYR A 110 -19.54 -19.87 8.14
N SER A 111 -20.15 -18.74 7.79
CA SER A 111 -21.07 -17.99 8.66
C SER A 111 -22.30 -18.81 9.13
N GLU A 112 -22.75 -19.78 8.32
CA GLU A 112 -23.88 -20.65 8.64
C GLU A 112 -23.51 -21.90 9.46
N TYR A 113 -22.22 -22.18 9.64
CA TYR A 113 -21.73 -23.34 10.39
C TYR A 113 -21.60 -23.00 11.88
N SER A 114 -22.11 -23.86 12.75
CA SER A 114 -21.70 -23.86 14.15
C SER A 114 -20.28 -24.40 14.30
N ASP A 115 -19.65 -24.13 15.45
CA ASP A 115 -18.30 -24.61 15.76
C ASP A 115 -18.20 -26.14 15.69
N ASP A 116 -19.21 -26.85 16.21
CA ASP A 116 -19.29 -28.32 16.12
C ASP A 116 -19.39 -28.80 14.66
N GLN A 117 -20.21 -28.14 13.84
CA GLN A 117 -20.37 -28.49 12.42
C GLN A 117 -19.10 -28.22 11.62
N LEU A 118 -18.37 -27.18 11.97
CA LEU A 118 -17.10 -26.82 11.34
C LEU A 118 -16.01 -27.82 11.70
N LEU A 119 -15.96 -28.26 12.96
CA LEU A 119 -15.04 -29.31 13.41
C LEU A 119 -15.36 -30.66 12.76
N GLU A 120 -16.65 -31.03 12.66
CA GLU A 120 -17.09 -32.21 11.92
C GLU A 120 -16.70 -32.13 10.44
N ARG A 121 -16.82 -30.94 9.82
CA ARG A 121 -16.39 -30.70 8.45
C ARG A 121 -14.88 -30.91 8.30
N PHE A 122 -14.07 -30.33 9.19
CA PHE A 122 -12.62 -30.53 9.19
C PHE A 122 -12.27 -32.02 9.26
N ASN A 123 -12.82 -32.74 10.26
CA ASN A 123 -12.57 -34.16 10.44
C ASN A 123 -12.95 -34.98 9.20
N ARG A 124 -14.07 -34.64 8.54
CA ARG A 124 -14.46 -35.31 7.28
C ARG A 124 -13.44 -35.04 6.17
N LEU A 125 -13.07 -33.79 5.94
CA LEU A 125 -12.10 -33.41 4.90
C LEU A 125 -10.74 -34.09 5.13
N HIS A 126 -10.28 -34.12 6.37
CA HIS A 126 -9.04 -34.77 6.74
C HIS A 126 -9.08 -36.29 6.49
N ASN A 127 -10.15 -36.96 6.94
CA ASN A 127 -10.34 -38.40 6.71
C ASN A 127 -10.46 -38.77 5.22
N GLU A 128 -11.03 -37.87 4.42
CA GLU A 128 -11.20 -38.05 2.97
C GLU A 128 -9.92 -37.66 2.18
N ASN A 129 -8.86 -37.19 2.85
CA ASN A 129 -7.66 -36.63 2.23
C ASN A 129 -8.00 -35.55 1.19
N ALA A 130 -8.90 -34.63 1.56
CA ALA A 130 -9.21 -33.46 0.75
C ALA A 130 -7.96 -32.60 0.49
N PRO A 131 -7.96 -31.70 -0.50
CA PRO A 131 -6.83 -30.80 -0.74
C PRO A 131 -6.41 -30.04 0.52
N TYR A 132 -5.10 -29.85 0.70
CA TYR A 132 -4.54 -29.22 1.90
C TYR A 132 -5.10 -27.80 2.09
N GLU A 133 -5.29 -27.06 0.99
CA GLU A 133 -5.83 -25.71 1.00
C GLU A 133 -7.26 -25.66 1.55
N GLU A 134 -8.10 -26.66 1.23
CA GLU A 134 -9.46 -26.75 1.78
C GLU A 134 -9.43 -27.14 3.27
N GLN A 135 -8.54 -28.07 3.66
CA GLN A 135 -8.37 -28.43 5.06
C GLN A 135 -7.87 -27.24 5.89
N MET A 136 -6.91 -26.47 5.36
CA MET A 136 -6.35 -25.29 5.98
C MET A 136 -7.38 -24.17 6.10
N ASP A 137 -8.21 -23.92 5.08
CA ASP A 137 -9.25 -22.88 5.15
C ASP A 137 -10.23 -23.14 6.30
N VAL A 138 -10.65 -24.40 6.49
CA VAL A 138 -11.50 -24.78 7.62
C VAL A 138 -10.75 -24.68 8.95
N MET A 139 -9.50 -25.16 9.01
CA MET A 139 -8.69 -25.09 10.23
C MET A 139 -8.44 -23.64 10.67
N ALA A 140 -8.15 -22.75 9.72
CA ALA A 140 -7.92 -21.35 9.98
C ALA A 140 -9.17 -20.65 10.53
N GLU A 141 -10.37 -21.04 10.08
CA GLU A 141 -11.63 -20.56 10.67
C GLU A 141 -11.83 -21.12 12.08
N LEU A 142 -11.53 -22.40 12.33
CA LEU A 142 -11.61 -22.99 13.67
C LEU A 142 -10.67 -22.29 14.66
N VAL A 143 -9.48 -21.89 14.20
CA VAL A 143 -8.50 -21.12 14.96
C VAL A 143 -9.01 -19.69 15.23
N GLU A 144 -9.52 -19.00 14.21
CA GLU A 144 -10.04 -17.63 14.37
C GLU A 144 -11.23 -17.58 15.35
N ARG A 145 -12.05 -18.63 15.39
CA ARG A 145 -13.15 -18.78 16.36
C ARG A 145 -12.69 -19.22 17.76
N GLY A 146 -11.43 -19.58 17.93
CA GLY A 146 -10.87 -20.08 19.19
C GLY A 146 -11.34 -21.50 19.56
N VAL A 147 -11.84 -22.26 18.59
CA VAL A 147 -12.22 -23.68 18.78
C VAL A 147 -10.97 -24.57 18.84
N VAL A 148 -9.95 -24.21 18.05
CA VAL A 148 -8.64 -24.86 18.02
C VAL A 148 -7.58 -23.81 18.34
N GLY A 149 -6.59 -24.16 19.18
CA GLY A 149 -5.43 -23.29 19.40
C GLY A 149 -4.49 -23.31 18.20
N GLU A 150 -3.84 -22.18 17.88
CA GLU A 150 -2.83 -22.11 16.81
C GLU A 150 -1.73 -23.17 16.98
N ASP A 151 -1.31 -23.44 18.22
CA ASP A 151 -0.29 -24.43 18.56
C ASP A 151 -0.75 -25.88 18.35
N ASP A 152 -2.07 -26.14 18.37
CA ASP A 152 -2.66 -27.47 18.21
C ASP A 152 -2.95 -27.81 16.73
N ALA A 153 -3.14 -26.77 15.89
CA ALA A 153 -3.48 -26.93 14.48
C ALA A 153 -2.48 -27.78 13.66
N PRO A 154 -1.14 -27.64 13.79
CA PRO A 154 -0.20 -28.51 13.07
C PRO A 154 -0.39 -29.99 13.40
N GLY A 155 -0.68 -30.29 14.67
CA GLY A 155 -0.93 -31.66 15.11
C GLY A 155 -2.21 -32.24 14.53
N LEU A 156 -3.26 -31.42 14.39
CA LEU A 156 -4.53 -31.84 13.78
C LEU A 156 -4.46 -31.97 12.25
N LEU A 157 -3.62 -31.17 11.60
CA LEU A 157 -3.37 -31.24 10.16
C LEU A 157 -2.32 -32.31 9.78
N GLU A 158 -1.62 -32.87 10.76
CA GLU A 158 -0.50 -33.81 10.57
C GLU A 158 0.65 -33.24 9.73
N VAL A 159 0.94 -31.94 9.87
CA VAL A 159 2.00 -31.21 9.15
C VAL A 159 3.01 -30.57 10.09
N ASP A 160 4.14 -30.12 9.55
CA ASP A 160 5.11 -29.34 10.32
C ASP A 160 4.53 -27.94 10.61
N ALA A 161 4.77 -27.42 11.82
CA ALA A 161 4.29 -26.08 12.20
C ALA A 161 4.77 -24.97 11.25
N ARG A 162 5.91 -25.16 10.56
CA ARG A 162 6.44 -24.21 9.57
C ARG A 162 5.67 -24.20 8.24
N GLU A 163 4.81 -25.19 8.02
CA GLU A 163 3.99 -25.33 6.81
C GLU A 163 2.58 -24.74 7.00
N ILE A 164 2.25 -24.30 8.23
CA ILE A 164 0.99 -23.64 8.54
C ILE A 164 0.99 -22.21 8.03
N ASP A 165 -0.05 -21.88 7.25
CA ASP A 165 -0.38 -20.52 6.85
C ASP A 165 -1.89 -20.29 6.99
N PHE A 166 -2.29 -19.61 8.07
CA PHE A 166 -3.70 -19.27 8.32
C PHE A 166 -4.20 -18.11 7.45
N ASP A 167 -3.30 -17.42 6.74
CA ASP A 167 -3.64 -16.37 5.79
C ASP A 167 -3.71 -16.92 4.36
N ILE A 168 -3.89 -18.23 4.18
CA ILE A 168 -4.06 -18.85 2.86
C ILE A 168 -5.32 -18.35 2.15
N SER A 169 -5.18 -18.03 0.87
CA SER A 169 -6.31 -17.77 -0.02
C SER A 169 -6.88 -19.09 -0.53
N TYR A 170 -8.19 -19.28 -0.36
CA TYR A 170 -8.91 -20.45 -0.86
C TYR A 170 -10.15 -20.00 -1.63
N ASP A 171 -10.25 -20.44 -2.90
CA ASP A 171 -11.44 -20.28 -3.72
C ASP A 171 -12.05 -21.66 -4.06
N PRO A 172 -13.23 -22.00 -3.51
CA PRO A 172 -13.89 -23.28 -3.79
C PRO A 172 -14.34 -23.45 -5.26
N SER A 173 -14.35 -22.37 -6.06
CA SER A 173 -14.64 -22.47 -7.50
C SER A 173 -13.47 -23.02 -8.30
N GLU A 174 -12.24 -22.91 -7.80
CA GLU A 174 -11.03 -23.44 -8.44
C GLU A 174 -10.80 -24.92 -8.12
N THR A 175 -11.41 -25.43 -7.04
CA THR A 175 -11.32 -26.85 -6.61
C THR A 175 -12.53 -27.69 -7.01
N ALA A 176 -13.55 -27.09 -7.65
CA ALA A 176 -14.69 -27.84 -8.16
C ALA A 176 -14.27 -28.73 -9.34
N PRO A 177 -14.59 -30.05 -9.35
CA PRO A 177 -14.33 -30.89 -10.50
C PRO A 177 -15.09 -30.33 -11.70
N THR A 178 -14.37 -29.94 -12.76
CA THR A 178 -14.97 -29.59 -14.05
C THR A 178 -15.61 -30.85 -14.60
N TYR A 179 -16.92 -31.01 -14.42
CA TYR A 179 -17.67 -32.03 -15.15
C TYR A 179 -17.87 -31.53 -16.58
N PRO A 180 -17.29 -32.18 -17.61
CA PRO A 180 -17.71 -31.93 -18.98
C PRO A 180 -19.16 -32.40 -19.13
N ASN A 181 -20.02 -31.51 -19.63
CA ASN A 181 -21.37 -31.85 -20.10
C ASN A 181 -21.31 -32.84 -21.27
#